data_AF-A0A2J8B5W2-F1
#
_entry.id   AF-A0A2J8B5W2-F1
#
_cell.length_a   1.000
_cell.length_b   1.000
_cell.length_c   1.000
_cell.angle_alpha   90.00
_cell.angle_beta   90.00
_cell.angle_gamma   90.00
#
_symmetry.space_group_name_H-M   'P 1'
#
loop_
_entity.id
_entity.type
_entity.pdbx_description
1 polymer ?
#
loop_
_entity_poly.entity_id
_entity_poly.type
_entity_poly.pdbx_seq_one_letter_code
_entity_poly.pdbx_strand_id
1 'polypeptide(L)' 'MLEEVSELKKNSRGVRGMKLGATDCIAAVHFLSEESTVDFRGRSISLNRLKQAHRDGKGTKIKKQF' A
#
# COMPACT_ATOMS: atom_id res chain seq x y z
N MET A 1 -12.62 0.63 2.75
CA MET A 1 -11.39 0.59 1.92
C MET A 1 -11.50 -0.42 0.78
N LEU A 2 -12.08 -1.60 1.02
CA LEU A 2 -12.39 -2.54 -0.08
C LEU A 2 -13.42 -1.96 -1.05
N GLU A 3 -14.31 -1.07 -0.58
CA GLU A 3 -15.31 -0.39 -1.43
C GLU A 3 -14.69 0.54 -2.49
N GLU A 4 -13.42 0.96 -2.33
CA GLU A 4 -12.72 1.79 -3.33
C GLU A 4 -12.16 0.97 -4.51
N VAL A 5 -12.09 -0.35 -4.37
CA VAL A 5 -11.61 -1.26 -5.39
C VAL A 5 -12.83 -1.87 -6.07
N SER A 6 -13.09 -1.43 -7.30
CA SER A 6 -14.24 -1.93 -8.06
C SER A 6 -14.12 -3.44 -8.30
N GLU A 7 -15.22 -4.16 -8.08
CA GLU A 7 -15.35 -5.54 -8.53
C GLU A 7 -15.44 -5.57 -10.06
N LEU A 8 -14.54 -6.34 -10.67
CA LEU A 8 -14.46 -6.46 -12.12
C LEU A 8 -14.43 -7.93 -12.52
N LYS A 9 -14.81 -8.20 -13.77
CA LYS A 9 -14.73 -9.54 -14.36
C LYS A 9 -13.27 -10.02 -14.38
N LYS A 10 -13.06 -11.33 -14.30
CA LYS A 10 -11.71 -11.95 -14.34
C LYS A 10 -10.84 -11.55 -15.54
N ASN A 11 -11.45 -11.24 -16.69
CA ASN A 11 -10.75 -10.86 -17.92
C ASN A 11 -10.40 -9.36 -18.00
N SER A 12 -10.71 -8.59 -16.95
CA SER A 12 -10.42 -7.17 -16.90
C SER A 12 -8.96 -6.92 -16.46
N ARG A 13 -8.45 -5.72 -16.76
CA ARG A 13 -7.09 -5.31 -16.36
C ARG A 13 -6.97 -4.83 -14.92
N GLY A 14 -8.09 -4.74 -14.19
CA GLY A 14 -8.14 -4.13 -12.86
C GLY A 14 -8.21 -2.59 -12.89
N VAL A 15 -8.18 -1.99 -11.69
CA VAL A 15 -8.11 -0.54 -11.47
C VAL A 15 -6.74 -0.15 -10.91
N ARG A 16 -6.34 1.11 -11.07
CA ARG A 16 -5.03 1.60 -10.59
C ARG A 16 -5.02 1.72 -9.06
N GLY A 17 -4.11 1.01 -8.39
CA GLY A 17 -3.98 1.06 -6.92
C GLY A 17 -3.21 2.29 -6.41
N MET A 18 -2.04 2.56 -6.99
CA MET A 18 -1.09 3.58 -6.53
C MET A 18 -0.42 4.25 -7.74
N LYS A 19 -0.07 5.53 -7.59
CA LYS A 19 0.74 6.27 -8.56
C LYS A 19 2.22 6.12 -8.25
N LEU A 20 2.96 5.50 -9.15
CA LEU A 20 4.41 5.25 -9.01
C LEU A 20 5.23 6.26 -9.83
N GLY A 21 6.48 6.47 -9.42
CA GLY A 21 7.49 7.13 -10.25
C GLY A 21 7.89 6.25 -11.44
N ALA A 22 8.63 6.83 -12.40
CA ALA A 22 8.98 6.14 -13.64
C ALA A 22 9.80 4.84 -13.43
N THR A 23 10.59 4.79 -12.36
CA THR A 23 11.47 3.65 -12.03
C THR A 23 11.01 2.88 -10.79
N ASP A 24 9.86 3.22 -10.23
CA ASP A 24 9.38 2.62 -8.99
C ASP A 24 8.50 1.39 -9.28
N CYS A 25 8.55 0.41 -8.39
CA CYS A 25 7.69 -0.77 -8.41
C CYS A 25 7.10 -1.06 -7.02
N ILE A 26 5.98 -1.78 -6.99
CA ILE A 26 5.40 -2.26 -5.74
C ILE A 26 6.24 -3.44 -5.24
N ALA A 27 6.75 -3.34 -4.02
CA ALA A 27 7.52 -4.41 -3.39
C ALA A 27 6.63 -5.44 -2.68
N ALA A 28 5.57 -4.98 -2.00
CA ALA A 28 4.65 -5.83 -1.26
C ALA A 28 3.28 -5.16 -1.11
N VAL A 29 2.24 -5.97 -0.94
CA VAL A 29 0.87 -5.54 -0.64
C VAL A 29 0.37 -6.36 0.54
N HIS A 30 -0.16 -5.67 1.56
CA HIS A 30 -0.65 -6.30 2.78
C HIS A 30 -2.07 -5.82 3.07
N PHE A 31 -2.89 -6.71 3.63
CA PHE A 31 -4.12 -6.31 4.29
C PHE A 31 -3.78 -5.79 5.69
N LEU A 32 -4.40 -4.68 6.08
CA LEU A 32 -4.30 -4.16 7.45
C LEU A 32 -5.16 -5.04 8.36
N SER A 33 -4.50 -5.87 9.17
CA SER A 33 -5.09 -6.58 10.32
C SER A 33 -4.69 -5.89 11.64
N GLU A 34 -5.33 -6.28 12.75
CA GLU A 34 -5.19 -5.65 14.07
C GLU A 34 -3.73 -5.52 14.54
N GLU A 35 -2.86 -6.49 14.21
CA GLU A 35 -1.43 -6.45 14.53
C GLU A 35 -0.59 -6.72 13.29
N SER A 36 -0.25 -5.66 12.55
CA SER A 36 0.59 -5.78 11.36
C SER A 36 1.91 -5.04 11.53
N THR A 37 2.94 -5.79 11.95
CA THR A 37 4.33 -5.39 11.79
C THR A 37 4.94 -6.15 10.63
N VAL A 38 5.67 -5.45 9.76
CA VAL A 38 6.31 -6.05 8.58
C VAL A 38 7.76 -5.62 8.54
N ASP A 39 8.64 -6.59 8.28
CA ASP A 39 10.04 -6.32 8.03
C ASP A 39 10.22 -5.78 6.61
N PHE A 40 10.65 -4.53 6.51
CA PHE A 40 10.97 -3.89 5.25
C PHE A 40 12.40 -3.36 5.26
N ARG A 41 13.25 -3.94 4.41
CA ARG A 41 14.68 -3.58 4.29
C ARG A 41 15.43 -3.62 5.62
N GLY A 42 15.22 -4.70 6.39
CA GLY A 42 15.89 -4.94 7.67
C GLY A 42 15.36 -4.09 8.84
N ARG A 43 14.14 -3.55 8.72
CA ARG A 43 13.49 -2.77 9.77
C ARG A 43 12.07 -3.26 9.96
N SER A 44 11.67 -3.48 11.22
CA SER A 44 10.29 -3.79 11.56
C SER A 44 9.46 -2.51 11.57
N ILE A 45 8.42 -2.47 10.74
CA ILE A 45 7.54 -1.31 10.57
C ILE A 45 6.12 -1.72 10.96
N SER A 46 5.50 -0.99 11.87
CA SER A 46 4.07 -1.13 12.17
C SER A 46 3.23 -0.44 11.09
N LEU A 47 2.41 -1.21 10.35
CA LEU A 47 1.54 -0.68 9.30
C LEU A 47 0.40 0.17 9.87
N ASN A 48 -0.04 -0.13 11.10
CA ASN A 48 -1.12 0.61 11.77
C ASN A 48 -0.81 2.10 11.99
N ARG A 49 0.48 2.49 11.99
CA ARG A 49 0.91 3.89 12.13
C ARG A 49 0.96 4.64 10.80
N LEU A 50 0.76 3.96 9.67
CA LEU A 50 0.77 4.58 8.35
C LEU A 50 -0.55 5.35 8.15
N LYS A 51 -0.45 6.54 7.54
CA LYS A 51 -1.62 7.35 7.24
C LYS A 51 -2.46 6.67 6.15
N GLN A 52 -3.72 6.34 6.47
CA GLN A 52 -4.67 5.86 5.46
C GLN A 52 -4.98 6.96 4.45
N ALA A 53 -5.09 6.59 3.19
CA ALA A 53 -5.36 7.48 2.07
C ALA A 53 -6.17 6.75 0.98
N HIS A 54 -6.81 7.52 0.11
CA HIS A 54 -7.55 7.00 -1.04
C HIS A 54 -6.66 6.31 -2.09
N ARG A 55 -7.28 5.43 -2.87
CA ARG A 55 -6.68 4.77 -4.04
C ARG A 55 -6.17 5.79 -5.07
N ASP A 56 -5.17 5.40 -5.85
CA ASP A 56 -4.47 6.22 -6.87
C ASP A 56 -3.69 7.42 -6.31
N GLY A 57 -3.42 7.42 -5.00
CA GLY A 57 -2.43 8.32 -4.39
C GLY A 57 -0.99 7.87 -4.67
N LYS A 58 -0.02 8.77 -4.44
CA LYS A 58 1.42 8.43 -4.41
C LYS A 58 1.86 7.78 -3.09
N GLY A 59 1.06 7.90 -2.03
CA GLY A 59 1.43 7.51 -0.66
C GLY A 59 2.37 8.50 0.02
N THR A 60 2.85 8.13 1.22
CA THR A 60 3.73 8.95 2.05
C THR A 60 5.05 8.25 2.35
N LYS A 61 6.16 8.99 2.29
CA LYS A 61 7.47 8.46 2.68
C LYS A 61 7.52 8.22 4.18
N ILE A 62 7.86 7.00 4.58
CA ILE A 62 8.07 6.66 6.00
C ILE A 62 9.28 7.47 6.51
N LYS A 63 9.05 8.34 7.49
CA LYS A 63 10.11 9.08 8.16
C LYS A 63 10.90 8.10 9.03
N LYS A 64 12.23 8.16 9.01
CA LYS A 64 13.06 7.38 9.93
C LYS A 64 12.74 7.86 11.35
N GLN A 65 12.23 6.98 12.21
CA GLN A 65 12.26 7.23 13.65
C GLN A 65 13.73 7.05 14.07
N PHE A 66 14.29 8.08 14.72
CA PHE A 66 15.62 8.03 15.33
C PHE A 66 15.50 7.43 16.73
#